data_AF-A0A2V5UGG3-F1
#
_entry.id   AF-A0A2V5UGG3-F1
#
_cell.length_a   1.000
_cell.length_b   1.000
_cell.length_c   1.000
_cell.angle_alpha   90.00
_cell.angle_beta   90.00
_cell.angle_gamma   90.00
#
_symmetry.space_group_name_H-M   'P 1'
#
loop_
_entity.id
_entity.type
_entity.pdbx_description
1 polymer ?
#
loop_
_entity_poly.entity_id
_entity_poly.type
_entity_poly.pdbx_seq_one_letter_code
_entity_poly.pdbx_strand_id
1 'polypeptide(L)'
;MAEDKNPFVTFDWYFADTSRKDAARFHALEARPAETAVLQELISADSIVHFALWSELPKNHPVGELWLETQTDLQASIYLAYGGFFRQALTVLRGWFEIAIHGIFYSTHYGQPTARYERWCGGQRNAPARMKQLAEALAARNDKLIPVDRVMIFQKIDPLYAFFSHQTHAQGLDIYNLQKGRDNVARYLPRVMTFGFRRCSRPLMQYASFTEFSFRSE
;
A
#
# COMPACT_ATOMS: atom_id res chain seq x y z
N MET A 1 1.81 23.38 -26.58
CA MET A 1 0.49 23.04 -26.00
C MET A 1 0.66 21.72 -25.31
N ALA A 2 0.64 21.70 -23.97
CA ALA A 2 0.60 20.44 -23.24
C ALA A 2 -0.76 19.81 -23.54
N GLU A 3 -0.80 18.61 -24.09
CA GLU A 3 -2.03 17.80 -24.08
C GLU A 3 -2.45 17.68 -22.62
N ASP A 4 -3.62 18.24 -22.29
CA ASP A 4 -4.32 17.94 -21.04
C ASP A 4 -4.56 16.43 -21.08
N LYS A 5 -3.66 15.67 -20.45
CA LYS A 5 -3.79 14.23 -20.29
C LYS A 5 -5.06 14.02 -19.49
N ASN A 6 -6.15 13.73 -20.20
CA ASN A 6 -7.39 13.38 -19.55
C ASN A 6 -7.09 12.17 -18.64
N PRO A 7 -7.17 12.31 -17.32
CA PRO A 7 -6.86 11.21 -16.41
C PRO A 7 -7.81 10.02 -16.65
N PHE A 8 -8.94 10.20 -17.35
CA PHE A 8 -9.78 9.09 -17.81
C PHE A 8 -9.13 8.22 -18.89
N VAL A 9 -8.31 8.78 -19.78
CA VAL A 9 -7.74 8.06 -20.92
C VAL A 9 -6.36 7.50 -20.56
N THR A 10 -5.64 8.14 -19.64
CA THR A 10 -4.34 7.65 -19.16
C THR A 10 -4.47 6.57 -18.07
N PHE A 11 -5.66 6.43 -17.49
CA PHE A 11 -5.91 5.57 -16.34
C PHE A 11 -7.01 4.55 -16.63
N ASP A 12 -6.77 3.70 -17.62
CA ASP A 12 -7.45 2.40 -17.69
C ASP A 12 -6.80 1.53 -16.60
N TRP A 13 -7.48 1.34 -15.47
CA TRP A 13 -6.99 0.49 -14.37
C TRP A 13 -6.90 -1.00 -14.77
N TYR A 14 -7.00 -1.35 -16.06
CA TYR A 14 -7.30 -2.67 -16.60
C TYR A 14 -8.63 -3.27 -16.09
N PHE A 15 -9.37 -2.52 -15.27
CA PHE A 15 -10.75 -2.74 -14.92
C PHE A 15 -11.60 -1.85 -15.82
N ALA A 16 -11.83 -2.30 -17.05
CA ALA A 16 -12.65 -1.58 -18.02
C ALA A 16 -14.08 -1.39 -17.46
N ASP A 17 -14.32 -0.27 -16.79
CA ASP A 17 -15.63 0.13 -16.34
C ASP A 17 -16.36 0.74 -17.54
N THR A 18 -17.09 -0.11 -18.26
CA THR A 18 -17.89 0.26 -19.43
C THR A 18 -19.11 1.12 -19.08
N SER A 19 -19.34 1.43 -17.79
CA SER A 19 -20.46 2.27 -17.36
C SER A 19 -20.18 3.76 -17.59
N ARG A 20 -20.58 4.23 -18.77
CA ARG A 20 -20.51 5.65 -19.14
C ARG A 20 -21.37 6.50 -18.19
N LYS A 21 -20.75 7.49 -17.55
CA LYS A 21 -21.33 8.69 -16.90
C LYS A 21 -22.06 8.56 -15.55
N ASP A 22 -22.55 7.39 -15.15
CA ASP A 22 -23.25 7.24 -13.84
C ASP A 22 -22.42 6.52 -12.75
N ALA A 23 -21.16 6.18 -13.04
CA ALA A 23 -20.30 5.51 -12.08
C ALA A 23 -19.83 6.47 -10.98
N ALA A 24 -19.91 6.03 -9.71
CA ALA A 24 -19.31 6.74 -8.57
C ALA A 24 -17.84 7.15 -8.82
N ARG A 25 -17.10 6.31 -9.56
CA ARG A 25 -15.71 6.57 -9.97
C ARG A 25 -15.58 7.78 -10.90
N PHE A 26 -16.49 7.92 -11.87
CA PHE A 26 -16.49 9.02 -12.82
C PHE A 26 -16.61 10.36 -12.09
N HIS A 27 -17.61 10.47 -11.20
CA HIS A 27 -17.79 11.67 -10.38
C HIS A 27 -16.63 11.91 -9.42
N ALA A 28 -15.99 10.86 -8.90
CA ALA A 28 -14.84 11.00 -8.02
C ALA A 28 -13.62 11.57 -8.74
N LEU A 29 -13.36 11.14 -9.98
CA LEU A 29 -12.27 11.64 -10.83
C LEU A 29 -12.51 13.09 -11.25
N GLU A 30 -13.71 13.42 -11.74
CA GLU A 30 -14.05 14.80 -12.13
C GLU A 30 -13.97 15.77 -10.95
N ALA A 31 -14.43 15.37 -9.77
CA ALA A 31 -14.48 16.27 -8.62
C ALA A 31 -13.11 16.50 -7.96
N ARG A 32 -12.11 15.65 -8.24
CA ARG A 32 -10.83 15.61 -7.51
C ARG A 32 -9.61 15.32 -8.41
N PRO A 33 -9.38 16.12 -9.47
CA PRO A 33 -8.29 15.87 -10.42
C PRO A 33 -6.90 16.04 -9.77
N ALA A 34 -6.72 17.02 -8.89
CA ALA A 34 -5.44 17.26 -8.21
C ALA A 34 -5.07 16.12 -7.25
N GLU A 35 -6.05 15.63 -6.48
CA GLU A 35 -5.85 14.48 -5.61
C GLU A 35 -5.59 13.21 -6.41
N THR A 36 -6.26 13.04 -7.55
CA THR A 36 -6.00 11.93 -8.46
C THR A 36 -4.54 11.97 -8.91
N ALA A 37 -4.02 13.12 -9.38
CA ALA A 37 -2.63 13.25 -9.81
C ALA A 37 -1.62 12.81 -8.73
N VAL A 38 -1.84 13.20 -7.47
CA VAL A 38 -0.97 12.77 -6.35
C VAL A 38 -1.01 11.25 -6.13
N LEU A 39 -2.16 10.60 -6.29
CA LEU A 39 -2.24 9.13 -6.22
C LEU A 39 -1.49 8.46 -7.39
N GLN A 40 -1.49 9.07 -8.57
CA GLN A 40 -0.72 8.58 -9.72
C GLN A 40 0.79 8.71 -9.48
N GLU A 41 1.22 9.83 -8.91
CA GLU A 41 2.61 10.04 -8.47
C GLU A 41 3.01 9.00 -7.43
N LEU A 42 2.13 8.65 -6.48
CA LEU A 42 2.39 7.60 -5.49
C LEU A 42 2.55 6.21 -6.12
N ILE A 43 1.68 5.83 -7.07
CA ILE A 43 1.82 4.55 -7.79
C ILE A 43 3.12 4.51 -8.59
N SER A 44 3.47 5.63 -9.21
CA SER A 44 4.69 5.77 -9.99
C SER A 44 5.93 5.69 -9.08
N ALA A 45 5.90 6.36 -7.93
CA ALA A 45 6.96 6.29 -6.92
C ALA A 45 7.12 4.87 -6.38
N ASP A 46 6.02 4.18 -6.06
CA ASP A 46 6.04 2.77 -5.63
C ASP A 46 6.68 1.87 -6.69
N SER A 47 6.34 2.07 -7.97
CA SER A 47 6.92 1.31 -9.09
C SER A 47 8.42 1.59 -9.25
N ILE A 48 8.86 2.84 -9.09
CA ILE A 48 10.29 3.21 -9.16
C ILE A 48 11.08 2.59 -8.01
N VAL A 49 10.53 2.64 -6.79
CA VAL A 49 11.16 2.03 -5.61
C VAL A 49 11.30 0.53 -5.80
N HIS A 50 10.26 -0.17 -6.24
CA HIS A 50 10.34 -1.60 -6.48
C HIS A 50 11.28 -1.96 -7.64
N PHE A 51 11.33 -1.15 -8.70
CA PHE A 51 12.30 -1.34 -9.77
C PHE A 51 13.73 -1.19 -9.27
N ALA A 52 14.02 -0.16 -8.46
CA ALA A 52 15.33 0.03 -7.86
C ALA A 52 15.72 -1.12 -6.92
N LEU A 53 14.77 -1.61 -6.11
CA LEU A 53 14.98 -2.79 -5.28
C LEU A 53 15.23 -4.03 -6.14
N TRP A 54 14.48 -4.23 -7.23
CA TRP A 54 14.66 -5.35 -8.14
C TRP A 54 16.00 -5.31 -8.89
N SER A 55 16.50 -4.13 -9.25
CA SER A 55 17.80 -4.00 -9.93
C SER A 55 18.99 -4.23 -9.00
N GLU A 56 18.86 -3.87 -7.73
CA GLU A 56 19.95 -4.00 -6.75
C GLU A 56 19.97 -5.35 -6.04
N LEU A 57 18.80 -5.96 -5.81
CA LEU A 57 18.72 -7.21 -5.08
C LEU A 57 19.10 -8.42 -5.97
N PRO A 58 19.60 -9.52 -5.39
CA PRO A 58 19.95 -10.73 -6.13
C PRO A 58 18.80 -11.22 -7.03
N LYS A 59 19.11 -11.76 -8.22
CA LYS A 59 18.10 -12.19 -9.22
C LYS A 59 17.04 -13.16 -8.68
N ASN A 60 17.37 -13.90 -7.64
CA ASN A 60 16.45 -14.84 -7.01
C ASN A 60 15.55 -14.16 -5.97
N HIS A 61 15.85 -12.95 -5.48
CA HIS A 61 15.07 -12.24 -4.48
C HIS A 61 13.57 -12.09 -4.85
N PRO A 62 12.61 -12.26 -3.90
CA PRO A 62 11.17 -12.29 -4.18
C PRO A 62 10.57 -10.91 -4.43
N VAL A 63 11.40 -9.89 -4.64
CA VAL A 63 10.94 -8.50 -4.79
C VAL A 63 10.05 -8.35 -6.02
N GLY A 64 10.30 -9.11 -7.09
CA GLY A 64 9.42 -9.10 -8.26
C GLY A 64 8.03 -9.66 -7.96
N GLU A 65 7.94 -10.78 -7.24
CA GLU A 65 6.67 -11.40 -6.85
C GLU A 65 5.88 -10.50 -5.88
N LEU A 66 6.56 -10.02 -4.83
CA LEU A 66 5.98 -9.13 -3.84
C LEU A 66 5.56 -7.78 -4.45
N TRP A 67 6.30 -7.28 -5.44
CA TRP A 67 5.93 -6.06 -6.16
C TRP A 67 4.63 -6.25 -6.93
N LEU A 68 4.45 -7.37 -7.64
CA LEU A 68 3.20 -7.63 -8.38
C LEU A 68 1.98 -7.65 -7.45
N GLU A 69 2.12 -8.31 -6.30
CA GLU A 69 1.05 -8.34 -5.28
C GLU A 69 0.78 -6.95 -4.70
N THR A 70 1.84 -6.26 -4.25
CA THR A 70 1.70 -4.94 -3.63
C THR A 70 1.21 -3.86 -4.61
N GLN A 71 1.66 -3.88 -5.86
CA GLN A 71 1.15 -2.98 -6.89
C GLN A 71 -0.35 -3.23 -7.15
N THR A 72 -0.75 -4.50 -7.27
CA THR A 72 -2.14 -4.88 -7.47
C THR A 72 -3.02 -4.44 -6.30
N ASP A 73 -2.58 -4.65 -5.06
CA ASP A 73 -3.33 -4.24 -3.87
C ASP A 73 -3.42 -2.73 -3.73
N LEU A 74 -2.33 -1.99 -3.97
CA LEU A 74 -2.36 -0.53 -3.97
C LEU A 74 -3.35 -0.02 -5.01
N GLN A 75 -3.33 -0.60 -6.21
CA GLN A 75 -4.24 -0.20 -7.27
C GLN A 75 -5.70 -0.54 -6.96
N ALA A 76 -5.96 -1.77 -6.49
CA ALA A 76 -7.28 -2.22 -6.07
C ALA A 76 -7.84 -1.35 -4.93
N SER A 77 -7.00 -0.93 -3.98
CA SER A 77 -7.40 -0.06 -2.88
C SER A 77 -7.91 1.30 -3.40
N ILE A 78 -7.22 1.89 -4.37
CA ILE A 78 -7.62 3.17 -4.98
C ILE A 78 -8.90 2.96 -5.79
N TYR A 79 -8.96 1.92 -6.61
CA TYR A 79 -10.16 1.59 -7.39
C TYR A 79 -11.41 1.42 -6.51
N LEU A 80 -11.30 0.69 -5.40
CA LEU A 80 -12.36 0.51 -4.42
C LEU A 80 -12.74 1.82 -3.73
N ALA A 81 -11.77 2.66 -3.39
CA ALA A 81 -12.03 3.98 -2.79
C ALA A 81 -12.84 4.88 -3.74
N TYR A 82 -12.45 4.96 -5.01
CA TYR A 82 -13.18 5.70 -6.04
C TYR A 82 -14.57 5.10 -6.30
N GLY A 83 -14.73 3.78 -6.15
CA GLY A 83 -16.00 3.08 -6.22
C GLY A 83 -16.90 3.25 -4.99
N GLY A 84 -16.47 3.98 -3.95
CA GLY A 84 -17.28 4.15 -2.74
C GLY A 84 -17.13 3.03 -1.70
N PHE A 85 -16.26 2.04 -1.93
CA PHE A 85 -16.01 0.87 -1.07
C PHE A 85 -14.82 1.08 -0.14
N PHE A 86 -14.87 2.12 0.69
CA PHE A 86 -13.70 2.58 1.45
C PHE A 86 -13.26 1.62 2.55
N ARG A 87 -14.18 0.86 3.15
CA ARG A 87 -13.81 -0.14 4.15
C ARG A 87 -12.97 -1.23 3.49
N GLN A 88 -13.41 -1.69 2.32
CA GLN A 88 -12.70 -2.67 1.51
C GLN A 88 -11.36 -2.11 1.04
N ALA A 89 -11.33 -0.87 0.57
CA ALA A 89 -10.10 -0.18 0.18
C ALA A 89 -9.06 -0.15 1.33
N LEU A 90 -9.49 0.19 2.55
CA LEU A 90 -8.63 0.23 3.73
C LEU A 90 -8.15 -1.16 4.16
N THR A 91 -8.99 -2.19 4.01
CA THR A 91 -8.59 -3.58 4.26
C THR A 91 -7.52 -4.03 3.28
N VAL A 92 -7.69 -3.74 1.98
CA VAL A 92 -6.69 -4.04 0.95
C VAL A 92 -5.41 -3.27 1.22
N LEU A 93 -5.50 -1.98 1.57
CA LEU A 93 -4.33 -1.16 1.89
C LEU A 93 -3.58 -1.63 3.16
N ARG A 94 -4.30 -2.23 4.12
CA ARG A 94 -3.66 -2.91 5.26
C ARG A 94 -2.90 -4.17 4.81
N GLY A 95 -3.51 -4.98 3.96
CA GLY A 95 -2.89 -6.18 3.39
C GLY A 95 -1.61 -5.83 2.61
N TRP A 96 -1.71 -4.83 1.73
CA TRP A 96 -0.59 -4.22 1.03
C TRP A 96 0.58 -3.89 1.97
N PHE A 97 0.29 -3.15 3.05
CA PHE A 97 1.32 -2.73 4.02
C PHE A 97 1.95 -3.91 4.76
N GLU A 98 1.14 -4.91 5.14
CA GLU A 98 1.63 -6.14 5.78
C GLU A 98 2.58 -6.91 4.85
N ILE A 99 2.17 -7.15 3.60
CA ILE A 99 2.96 -7.85 2.57
C ILE A 99 4.26 -7.09 2.31
N ALA A 100 4.21 -5.77 2.16
CA ALA A 100 5.39 -4.94 1.91
C ALA A 100 6.44 -5.09 3.03
N ILE A 101 6.05 -5.01 4.31
CA ILE A 101 7.01 -5.15 5.41
C ILE A 101 7.47 -6.59 5.59
N HIS A 102 6.59 -7.58 5.41
CA HIS A 102 7.00 -8.99 5.44
C HIS A 102 7.98 -9.32 4.32
N GLY A 103 7.83 -8.69 3.15
CA GLY A 103 8.79 -8.74 2.05
C GLY A 103 10.19 -8.30 2.49
N ILE A 104 10.28 -7.15 3.16
CA ILE A 104 11.54 -6.68 3.74
C ILE A 104 12.07 -7.68 4.78
N PHE A 105 11.23 -8.25 5.63
CA PHE A 105 11.68 -9.27 6.61
C PHE A 105 12.21 -10.55 5.95
N TYR A 106 11.56 -11.04 4.90
CA TYR A 106 11.95 -12.30 4.26
C TYR A 106 13.12 -12.17 3.28
N SER A 107 13.45 -10.95 2.84
CA SER A 107 14.62 -10.65 1.99
C SER A 107 15.91 -11.33 2.45
N THR A 108 16.19 -11.33 3.76
CA THR A 108 17.43 -11.88 4.35
C THR A 108 17.47 -13.40 4.46
N HIS A 109 16.33 -14.04 4.22
CA HIS A 109 16.15 -15.48 4.42
C HIS A 109 15.81 -16.21 3.12
N TYR A 110 15.80 -15.48 2.01
CA TYR A 110 15.50 -16.02 0.70
C TYR A 110 16.71 -16.77 0.13
N GLY A 111 16.48 -17.88 -0.57
CA GLY A 111 17.53 -18.71 -1.17
C GLY A 111 18.39 -19.55 -0.21
N GLN A 112 18.12 -19.49 1.11
CA GLN A 112 18.78 -20.36 2.09
C GLN A 112 18.22 -21.80 2.03
N PRO A 113 18.97 -22.85 2.42
CA PRO A 113 18.50 -24.25 2.41
C PRO A 113 17.22 -24.52 3.24
N THR A 114 16.77 -23.53 4.01
CA THR A 114 15.55 -23.54 4.81
C THR A 114 14.65 -22.33 4.51
N ALA A 115 14.62 -21.86 3.25
CA ALA A 115 14.06 -20.58 2.80
C ALA A 115 12.73 -20.23 3.49
N ARG A 116 12.79 -19.24 4.38
CA ARG A 116 11.66 -18.90 5.26
C ARG A 116 10.48 -18.30 4.50
N TYR A 117 10.76 -17.63 3.38
CA TYR A 117 9.78 -17.09 2.44
C TYR A 117 8.92 -18.20 1.83
N GLU A 118 9.55 -19.20 1.21
CA GLU A 118 8.85 -20.32 0.58
C GLU A 118 8.00 -21.11 1.59
N ARG A 119 8.52 -21.30 2.81
CA ARG A 119 7.76 -21.93 3.90
C ARG A 119 6.57 -21.08 4.33
N TRP A 120 6.66 -19.76 4.26
CA TRP A 120 5.54 -18.88 4.55
C TRP A 120 4.48 -18.94 3.45
N CYS A 121 4.88 -18.82 2.19
CA CYS A 121 3.99 -18.98 1.04
C CYS A 121 3.31 -20.36 1.02
N GLY A 122 4.04 -21.42 1.40
CA GLY A 122 3.52 -22.79 1.51
C GLY A 122 2.73 -23.09 2.79
N GLY A 123 2.47 -22.10 3.65
CA GLY A 123 1.70 -22.27 4.90
C GLY A 123 2.42 -23.07 6.00
N GLN A 124 3.68 -23.40 5.81
CA GLN A 124 4.52 -24.17 6.76
C GLN A 124 5.12 -23.28 7.84
N ARG A 125 5.05 -21.95 7.67
CA ARG A 125 5.56 -20.94 8.60
C ARG A 125 4.61 -19.74 8.66
N ASN A 126 4.35 -19.24 9.86
CA ASN A 126 3.66 -17.97 10.03
C ASN A 126 4.66 -16.79 9.91
N ALA A 127 4.24 -15.70 9.27
CA ALA A 127 4.94 -14.44 9.35
C ALA A 127 4.94 -13.88 10.78
N PRO A 128 5.90 -12.99 11.13
CA PRO A 128 5.87 -12.30 12.41
C PRO A 128 4.52 -11.59 12.60
N ALA A 129 3.74 -12.05 13.58
CA ALA A 129 2.36 -11.60 13.79
C ALA A 129 2.27 -10.27 14.55
N ARG A 130 3.37 -9.83 15.21
CA ARG A 130 3.40 -8.62 16.03
C ARG A 130 4.39 -7.62 15.45
N MET A 131 3.94 -6.37 15.23
CA MET A 131 4.80 -5.29 14.73
C MET A 131 6.05 -5.05 15.57
N LYS A 132 5.99 -5.29 16.89
CA LYS A 132 7.17 -5.25 17.77
C LYS A 132 8.21 -6.31 17.41
N GLN A 133 7.78 -7.55 17.15
CA GLN A 133 8.67 -8.65 16.76
C GLN A 133 9.28 -8.40 15.37
N LEU A 134 8.49 -7.81 14.47
CA LEU A 134 8.96 -7.40 13.15
C LEU A 134 10.01 -6.29 13.25
N ALA A 135 9.76 -5.26 14.08
CA ALA A 135 10.73 -4.20 14.34
C ALA A 135 12.01 -4.73 15.00
N GLU A 136 11.90 -5.69 15.92
CA GLU A 136 13.06 -6.37 16.53
C GLU A 136 13.87 -7.13 15.48
N ALA A 137 13.21 -7.91 14.63
CA ALA A 137 13.88 -8.66 13.58
C ALA A 137 14.57 -7.73 12.56
N LEU A 138 13.90 -6.65 12.14
CA LEU A 138 14.47 -5.66 11.23
C LEU A 138 15.63 -4.89 11.88
N ALA A 139 15.56 -4.57 13.18
CA ALA A 139 16.63 -3.90 13.89
C ALA A 139 17.86 -4.79 14.10
N ALA A 140 17.68 -6.10 14.24
CA ALA A 140 18.78 -7.06 14.42
C ALA A 140 19.60 -7.32 13.14
N ARG A 141 19.16 -6.81 12.00
CA ARG A 141 19.86 -6.92 10.72
C ARG A 141 21.20 -6.18 10.74
N ASN A 142 22.23 -6.79 10.15
CA ASN A 142 23.57 -6.21 10.03
C ASN A 142 23.82 -5.53 8.67
N ASP A 143 22.97 -5.79 7.67
CA ASP A 143 23.07 -5.33 6.28
C ASP A 143 22.39 -3.98 6.02
N LYS A 144 21.96 -3.27 7.08
CA LYS A 144 21.24 -1.99 6.98
C LYS A 144 22.14 -0.90 6.42
N LEU A 145 21.64 -0.13 5.43
CA LEU A 145 22.33 1.07 4.93
C LEU A 145 22.46 2.16 6.00
N ILE A 146 21.43 2.30 6.82
CA ILE A 146 21.36 3.29 7.88
C ILE A 146 21.21 2.53 9.22
N PRO A 147 22.05 2.80 10.22
CA PRO A 147 21.92 2.17 11.52
C PRO A 147 20.68 2.70 12.24
N VAL A 148 19.60 1.92 12.16
CA VAL A 148 18.35 2.16 12.90
C VAL A 148 18.15 1.10 13.98
N ASP A 149 17.69 1.54 15.14
CA ASP A 149 17.36 0.69 16.28
C ASP A 149 15.89 0.24 16.23
N ARG A 150 15.53 -0.68 17.13
CA ARG A 150 14.16 -1.20 17.26
C ARG A 150 13.13 -0.09 17.51
N VAL A 151 13.48 0.90 18.32
CA VAL A 151 12.55 1.95 18.75
C VAL A 151 12.17 2.82 17.57
N MET A 152 13.16 3.24 16.77
CA MET A 152 12.94 4.03 15.56
C MET A 152 12.14 3.27 14.51
N ILE A 153 12.45 1.98 14.26
CA ILE A 153 11.68 1.16 13.32
C ILE A 153 10.23 1.02 13.80
N PHE A 154 10.03 0.69 15.08
CA PHE A 154 8.70 0.53 15.65
C PHE A 154 7.90 1.83 15.61
N GLN A 155 8.50 2.98 15.91
CA GLN A 155 7.87 4.30 15.81
C GLN A 155 7.45 4.68 14.40
N LYS A 156 8.05 4.08 13.36
CA LYS A 156 7.62 4.26 11.97
C LYS A 156 6.52 3.30 11.57
N ILE A 157 6.62 2.02 11.94
CA ILE A 157 5.68 0.97 11.50
C ILE A 157 4.37 1.02 12.29
N ASP A 158 4.44 1.13 13.62
CA ASP A 158 3.29 0.98 14.51
C ASP A 158 2.19 2.01 14.26
N PRO A 159 2.47 3.31 14.05
CA PRO A 159 1.41 4.28 13.76
C PRO A 159 0.66 3.98 12.46
N LEU A 160 1.36 3.46 11.45
CA LEU A 160 0.76 3.06 10.17
C LEU A 160 -0.13 1.84 10.33
N TYR A 161 0.41 0.80 10.99
CA TYR A 161 -0.33 -0.42 11.27
C TYR A 161 -1.58 -0.17 12.13
N ALA A 162 -1.43 0.62 13.20
CA ALA A 162 -2.52 1.01 14.08
C ALA A 162 -3.56 1.86 13.35
N PHE A 163 -3.11 2.79 12.49
CA PHE A 163 -4.02 3.58 11.64
C PHE A 163 -4.88 2.67 10.77
N PHE A 164 -4.27 1.80 9.96
CA PHE A 164 -5.01 0.91 9.07
C PHE A 164 -5.92 -0.05 9.85
N SER A 165 -5.43 -0.61 10.97
CA SER A 165 -6.22 -1.49 11.83
C SER A 165 -7.47 -0.78 12.38
N HIS A 166 -7.33 0.43 12.95
CA HIS A 166 -8.47 1.21 13.43
C HIS A 166 -9.47 1.55 12.32
N GLN A 167 -9.00 1.76 11.08
CA GLN A 167 -9.86 2.09 9.94
C GLN A 167 -10.62 0.88 9.37
N THR A 168 -10.10 -0.35 9.54
CA THR A 168 -10.77 -1.57 9.05
C THR A 168 -11.99 -2.00 9.89
N HIS A 169 -12.03 -1.58 11.16
CA HIS A 169 -13.13 -1.86 12.08
C HIS A 169 -14.25 -0.80 12.01
N ALA A 170 -15.45 -1.12 12.51
CA ALA A 170 -16.60 -0.22 12.53
C ALA A 170 -16.28 1.15 13.17
N GLN A 171 -15.35 1.17 14.12
CA GLN A 171 -14.85 2.38 14.76
C GLN A 171 -14.39 3.46 13.77
N GLY A 172 -13.67 3.10 12.69
CA GLY A 172 -13.26 4.07 11.68
C GLY A 172 -14.45 4.65 10.90
N LEU A 173 -15.46 3.83 10.63
CA LEU A 173 -16.70 4.28 9.99
C LEU A 173 -17.47 5.27 10.88
N ASP A 174 -17.47 5.02 12.19
CA ASP A 174 -18.21 5.82 13.17
C ASP A 174 -17.50 7.14 13.47
N ILE A 175 -16.19 7.12 13.73
CA ILE A 175 -15.38 8.31 14.04
C ILE A 175 -15.48 9.35 12.91
N TYR A 176 -15.44 8.90 11.65
CA TYR A 176 -15.45 9.78 10.50
C TYR A 176 -16.82 9.88 9.83
N ASN A 177 -17.84 9.24 10.42
CA ASN A 177 -19.20 9.23 9.92
C ASN A 177 -19.29 8.86 8.42
N LEU A 178 -18.50 7.87 8.01
CA LEU A 178 -18.36 7.48 6.60
C LEU A 178 -19.65 6.85 6.06
N GLN A 179 -20.53 6.36 6.96
CA GLN A 179 -21.82 5.74 6.63
C GLN A 179 -22.98 6.72 6.38
N LYS A 180 -22.91 7.99 6.81
CA LYS A 180 -24.07 8.91 6.76
C LYS A 180 -24.58 9.21 5.33
N GLY A 181 -25.72 8.69 4.90
CA GLY A 181 -26.15 8.89 3.51
C GLY A 181 -25.41 8.00 2.51
N ARG A 182 -24.86 6.88 2.99
CA ARG A 182 -24.73 5.67 2.16
C ARG A 182 -26.05 4.91 2.18
N ASP A 183 -26.39 4.33 1.03
CA ASP A 183 -27.27 3.17 0.92
C ASP A 183 -26.42 1.93 0.61
N ASN A 184 -27.05 0.80 0.30
CA ASN A 184 -26.35 -0.44 -0.05
C ASN A 184 -25.69 -0.38 -1.45
N VAL A 185 -25.68 0.79 -2.11
CA VAL A 185 -25.18 1.00 -3.46
C VAL A 185 -23.90 1.83 -3.42
N ALA A 186 -22.96 1.50 -4.30
CA ALA A 186 -21.76 2.28 -4.52
C ALA A 186 -22.10 3.72 -4.94
N ARG A 187 -21.77 4.71 -4.11
CA ARG A 187 -21.96 6.13 -4.40
C ARG A 187 -20.70 6.93 -4.14
N TYR A 188 -20.46 7.93 -4.99
CA TYR A 188 -19.47 8.96 -4.71
C TYR A 188 -19.93 9.75 -3.49
N LEU A 189 -19.05 9.87 -2.50
CA LEU A 189 -19.27 10.70 -1.32
C LEU A 189 -18.06 11.61 -1.13
N PRO A 190 -18.18 12.93 -1.39
CA PRO A 190 -17.07 13.87 -1.34
C PRO A 190 -16.28 13.83 -0.03
N ARG A 191 -16.99 13.68 1.09
CA ARG A 191 -16.38 13.61 2.43
C ARG A 191 -15.49 12.37 2.61
N VAL A 192 -15.87 11.26 1.99
CA VAL A 192 -15.17 9.99 2.16
C VAL A 192 -13.92 9.98 1.29
N MET A 193 -13.97 10.55 0.10
CA MET A 193 -12.77 10.78 -0.72
C MET A 193 -11.80 11.76 -0.06
N THR A 194 -12.30 12.83 0.55
CA THR A 194 -11.45 13.78 1.29
C THR A 194 -10.73 13.09 2.46
N PHE A 195 -11.42 12.19 3.16
CA PHE A 195 -10.84 11.39 4.24
C PHE A 195 -9.77 10.42 3.71
N GLY A 196 -10.11 9.60 2.72
CA GLY A 196 -9.20 8.64 2.11
C GLY A 196 -7.93 9.30 1.60
N PHE A 197 -8.06 10.42 0.89
CA PHE A 197 -6.93 11.14 0.34
C PHE A 197 -6.03 11.76 1.42
N ARG A 198 -6.59 12.56 2.35
CA ARG A 198 -5.76 13.24 3.37
C ARG A 198 -5.10 12.30 4.37
N ARG A 199 -5.72 11.15 4.63
CA ARG A 199 -5.27 10.24 5.70
C ARG A 199 -4.55 9.00 5.18
N CYS A 200 -4.74 8.58 3.92
CA CYS A 200 -4.02 7.44 3.34
C CYS A 200 -2.77 7.87 2.53
N SER A 201 -2.75 9.08 1.95
CA SER A 201 -1.55 9.58 1.24
C SER A 201 -0.33 9.74 2.16
N ARG A 202 -0.55 10.18 3.41
CA ARG A 202 0.53 10.40 4.38
C ARG A 202 1.23 9.09 4.83
N PRO A 203 0.50 8.01 5.15
CA PRO A 203 1.05 6.66 5.28
C PRO A 203 1.88 6.18 4.08
N LEU A 204 1.37 6.38 2.87
CA LEU A 204 2.04 5.97 1.63
C LEU A 204 3.36 6.74 1.41
N MET A 205 3.37 8.06 1.66
CA MET A 205 4.60 8.86 1.64
C MET A 205 5.60 8.43 2.71
N GLN A 206 5.12 8.02 3.89
CA GLN A 206 6.00 7.50 4.95
C GLN A 206 6.59 6.12 4.61
N TYR A 207 5.87 5.28 3.86
CA TYR A 207 6.40 4.02 3.34
C TYR A 207 7.54 4.25 2.33
N ALA A 208 7.42 5.21 1.41
CA ALA A 208 8.51 5.57 0.50
C ALA A 208 9.79 5.99 1.25
N SER A 209 9.64 6.70 2.38
CA SER A 209 10.78 7.00 3.26
C SER A 209 11.32 5.76 3.99
N PHE A 210 10.50 4.73 4.20
CA PHE A 210 10.92 3.47 4.83
C PHE A 210 11.77 2.61 3.86
N THR A 211 11.48 2.67 2.57
CA THR A 211 12.26 1.98 1.54
C THR A 211 13.63 2.63 1.30
N GLU A 212 13.81 3.93 1.60
CA GLU A 212 15.13 4.58 1.60
C GLU A 212 16.12 3.99 2.64
N PHE A 213 15.63 3.20 3.60
CA PHE A 213 16.49 2.47 4.55
C PHE A 213 17.12 1.19 3.94
N SER A 214 16.83 0.86 2.66
CA SER A 214 17.02 -0.50 2.14
C SER A 214 18.40 -0.78 1.54
N PHE A 215 19.22 -1.41 2.38
CA PHE A 215 20.22 -2.49 2.18
C PHE A 215 21.26 -2.42 1.04
N ARG A 216 22.52 -2.76 1.36
CA ARG A 216 23.57 -3.00 0.34
C ARG A 216 23.34 -4.36 -0.30
N SER A 217 23.46 -4.42 -1.63
CA SER A 217 23.81 -5.66 -2.31
C SER A 217 25.28 -5.98 -2.02
N GLU A 218 25.54 -7.20 -1.56
CA GLU A 218 26.90 -7.78 -1.58
C GLU A 218 27.20 -8.36 -2.96
#